data_AF-A0A2W4W693-F1
#
_entry.id   AF-A0A2W4W693-F1
#
_cell.length_a   1.000
_cell.length_b   1.000
_cell.length_c   1.000
_cell.angle_alpha   90.00
_cell.angle_beta   90.00
_cell.angle_gamma   90.00
#
_symmetry.space_group_name_H-M   'P 1'
#
loop_
_entity.id
_entity.type
_entity.pdbx_description
1 polymer ?
#
loop_
_entity_poly.entity_id
_entity_poly.type
_entity_poly.pdbx_seq_one_letter_code
_entity_poly.pdbx_strand_id
1 'polypeptide(L)'
;MIAAALAFLTGGSAARVFVTLLVGVTAGGWGAWQVQNWRQNTIELQRIERAAKDTARNVETQYRAEGTFIQEQARAKVIYRRISVEVDKIVERPVYRDQCFDADGLRQLGAAIAGREAEPSAGQPVPAAR
;
A
#
# COMPACT_ATOMS: atom_id res chain seq x y z
N MET A 1 -20.14 69.50 -11.48
CA MET A 1 -20.10 70.94 -11.88
C MET A 1 -19.81 71.18 -13.37
N ILE A 2 -19.35 70.19 -14.16
CA ILE A 2 -19.07 70.38 -15.59
C ILE A 2 -20.33 70.31 -16.49
N ALA A 3 -21.39 69.61 -16.05
CA ALA A 3 -22.61 69.42 -16.85
C ALA A 3 -23.44 70.70 -17.10
N ALA A 4 -23.29 71.73 -16.25
CA ALA A 4 -24.05 72.98 -16.40
C ALA A 4 -23.54 73.87 -17.54
N ALA A 5 -22.30 73.67 -18.00
CA ALA A 5 -21.68 74.55 -19.01
C ALA A 5 -22.13 74.24 -20.45
N LEU A 6 -22.59 73.03 -20.75
CA LEU A 6 -22.95 72.63 -22.12
C LEU A 6 -24.40 72.98 -22.51
N ALA A 7 -25.29 73.20 -21.54
CA ALA A 7 -26.67 73.60 -21.81
C ALA A 7 -26.82 75.09 -22.19
N PHE A 8 -25.81 75.93 -21.88
CA PHE A 8 -25.86 77.37 -22.11
C PHE A 8 -25.33 77.79 -23.50
N LEU A 9 -24.62 76.91 -24.23
CA LEU A 9 -23.90 77.26 -25.46
C LEU A 9 -24.58 76.87 -26.79
N THR A 10 -25.72 76.17 -26.77
CA THR A 10 -26.43 75.78 -28.00
C THR A 10 -27.78 76.51 -28.10
N GLY A 11 -27.83 77.55 -28.93
CA GLY A 11 -28.96 78.47 -29.10
C GLY A 11 -30.18 77.93 -29.85
N GLY A 12 -30.41 76.61 -29.88
CA GLY A 12 -31.54 75.99 -30.59
C GLY A 12 -32.35 75.05 -29.68
N SER A 13 -33.67 75.19 -29.67
CA SER A 13 -34.59 74.35 -28.88
C SER A 13 -34.40 72.85 -29.14
N ALA A 14 -34.06 72.46 -30.37
CA ALA A 14 -33.78 71.09 -30.75
C ALA A 14 -32.53 70.51 -30.05
N ALA A 15 -31.47 71.31 -29.87
CA ALA A 15 -30.23 70.86 -29.23
C ALA A 15 -30.44 70.56 -27.72
N ARG A 16 -31.30 71.34 -27.05
CA ARG A 16 -31.64 71.12 -25.63
C ARG A 16 -32.43 69.84 -25.41
N VAL A 17 -33.34 69.49 -26.32
CA VAL A 17 -34.11 68.24 -26.26
C VAL A 17 -33.18 67.03 -26.47
N PHE A 18 -32.25 67.11 -27.43
CA PHE A 18 -31.29 66.04 -27.65
C PHE A 18 -30.35 65.83 -26.46
N VAL A 19 -29.84 66.90 -25.86
CA VAL A 19 -28.95 66.80 -24.69
C VAL A 19 -29.68 66.22 -23.48
N THR A 20 -30.92 66.63 -23.22
CA THR A 20 -31.71 66.08 -22.10
C THR A 20 -32.05 64.60 -22.28
N LEU A 21 -32.37 64.16 -23.50
CA LEU A 21 -32.57 62.75 -23.81
C LEU A 21 -31.28 61.92 -23.62
N LEU A 22 -30.14 62.40 -24.11
CA LEU A 22 -28.86 61.72 -23.95
C LEU A 22 -28.43 61.59 -22.49
N VAL A 23 -28.65 62.64 -21.68
CA VAL A 23 -28.38 62.60 -20.24
C VAL A 23 -29.31 61.62 -19.52
N GLY A 24 -30.59 61.54 -19.90
CA GLY A 24 -31.53 60.57 -19.33
C GLY A 24 -31.14 59.12 -19.61
N VAL A 25 -30.71 58.80 -20.83
CA VAL A 25 -30.30 57.44 -21.22
C VAL A 25 -29.01 57.01 -20.53
N THR A 26 -28.02 57.91 -20.44
CA THR A 26 -26.73 57.60 -19.79
C THR A 26 -26.85 57.39 -18.28
N ALA A 27 -27.72 58.14 -17.60
CA ALA A 27 -27.98 57.95 -16.18
C ALA A 27 -28.71 56.63 -15.88
N GLY A 28 -29.64 56.20 -16.74
CA GLY A 28 -30.38 54.95 -16.57
C GLY A 28 -29.56 53.69 -16.89
N GLY A 29 -28.67 53.74 -17.88
CA GLY A 29 -27.86 52.58 -18.31
C GLY A 29 -26.82 52.13 -17.27
N TRP A 30 -26.25 53.06 -16.50
CA TRP A 30 -25.19 52.73 -15.54
C TRP A 30 -25.70 51.90 -14.35
N GLY A 31 -26.92 52.17 -13.87
CA GLY A 31 -27.51 51.43 -12.74
C GLY A 31 -27.90 50.00 -13.10
N ALA A 32 -28.44 49.78 -14.30
CA ALA A 32 -28.86 48.45 -14.76
C ALA A 32 -27.68 47.47 -14.94
N TRP A 33 -26.53 47.98 -15.39
CA TRP A 33 -25.32 47.17 -15.58
C TRP A 33 -24.71 46.70 -14.23
N GLN A 34 -24.74 47.55 -13.20
CA GLN A 34 -24.23 47.20 -11.86
C GLN A 34 -25.01 46.04 -11.23
N VAL A 35 -26.35 46.04 -11.36
CA VAL A 35 -27.21 44.97 -10.84
C VAL A 35 -26.95 43.64 -11.55
N GLN A 36 -26.74 43.67 -12.88
CA GLN A 36 -26.38 42.46 -13.62
C GLN A 36 -25.00 41.93 -13.22
N ASN A 37 -24.03 42.82 -13.00
CA ASN A 37 -22.70 42.44 -12.56
C ASN A 37 -22.75 41.70 -11.20
N TRP A 38 -23.54 42.18 -10.24
CA TRP A 38 -23.70 41.49 -8.95
C TRP A 38 -24.24 40.07 -9.11
N ARG A 39 -25.25 39.87 -9.97
CA ARG A 39 -25.79 38.53 -10.22
C ARG A 39 -24.72 37.60 -10.80
N GLN A 40 -23.92 38.06 -11.76
CA GLN A 40 -22.85 37.24 -12.35
C GLN A 40 -21.75 36.92 -11.33
N ASN A 41 -21.30 37.92 -10.57
CA ASN A 41 -20.27 37.74 -9.54
C ASN A 41 -20.68 36.71 -8.47
N THR A 42 -21.96 36.65 -8.08
CA THR A 42 -22.41 35.63 -7.12
C THR A 42 -22.31 34.20 -7.66
N ILE A 43 -22.59 33.99 -8.95
CA ILE A 43 -22.52 32.67 -9.58
C ILE A 43 -21.06 32.24 -9.73
N GLU A 44 -20.19 33.15 -10.13
CA GLU A 44 -18.75 32.88 -10.25
C GLU A 44 -18.11 32.58 -8.90
N LEU A 45 -18.43 33.35 -7.86
CA LEU A 45 -17.95 33.08 -6.49
C LEU A 45 -18.40 31.70 -6.01
N GLN A 46 -19.66 31.32 -6.25
CA GLN A 46 -20.15 29.99 -5.90
C GLN A 46 -19.43 28.88 -6.67
N ARG A 47 -19.06 29.10 -7.94
CA ARG A 47 -18.27 28.12 -8.72
C ARG A 47 -16.88 27.96 -8.16
N ILE A 48 -16.20 29.06 -7.83
CA ILE A 48 -14.86 29.05 -7.25
C ILE A 48 -14.88 28.34 -5.89
N GLU A 49 -15.86 28.64 -5.04
CA GLU A 49 -16.00 28.00 -3.74
C GLU A 49 -16.26 26.49 -3.86
N ARG A 50 -17.13 26.07 -4.79
CA ARG A 50 -17.37 24.64 -5.06
C ARG A 50 -16.11 23.96 -5.57
N ALA A 51 -15.43 24.55 -6.55
CA ALA A 51 -14.18 24.01 -7.07
C ALA A 51 -13.10 23.88 -5.97
N ALA A 52 -12.98 24.87 -5.08
CA ALA A 52 -12.05 24.81 -3.95
C ALA A 52 -12.43 23.73 -2.92
N LYS A 53 -13.73 23.54 -2.66
CA LYS A 53 -14.22 22.47 -1.79
C LYS A 53 -13.98 21.08 -2.40
N ASP A 54 -14.20 20.93 -3.70
CA ASP A 54 -14.00 19.67 -4.41
C ASP A 54 -12.51 19.29 -4.46
N THR A 55 -11.62 20.25 -4.71
CA THR A 55 -10.16 19.99 -4.66
C THR A 55 -9.71 19.61 -3.25
N ALA A 56 -10.17 20.30 -2.22
CA ALA A 56 -9.87 19.96 -0.83
C ALA A 56 -10.36 18.55 -0.46
N ARG A 57 -11.57 18.18 -0.89
CA ARG A 57 -12.13 16.83 -0.69
C ARG A 57 -11.32 15.76 -1.41
N ASN A 58 -10.95 16.00 -2.67
CA ASN A 58 -10.15 15.08 -3.46
C ASN A 58 -8.80 14.83 -2.79
N VAL A 59 -8.13 15.88 -2.33
CA VAL A 59 -6.86 15.78 -1.60
C VAL A 59 -7.03 14.97 -0.30
N GLU A 60 -8.08 15.24 0.48
CA GLU A 60 -8.37 14.47 1.71
C GLU A 60 -8.60 12.99 1.41
N THR A 61 -9.34 12.66 0.35
CA THR A 61 -9.58 11.26 -0.04
C THR A 61 -8.31 10.55 -0.50
N GLN A 62 -7.43 11.23 -1.22
CA GLN A 62 -6.13 10.68 -1.64
C GLN A 62 -5.24 10.40 -0.43
N TYR A 63 -5.11 11.36 0.50
CA TYR A 63 -4.34 11.15 1.73
C TYR A 63 -4.87 9.99 2.58
N ARG A 64 -6.19 9.80 2.67
CA ARG A 64 -6.77 8.65 3.37
C ARG A 64 -6.47 7.33 2.65
N ALA A 65 -6.57 7.30 1.33
CA ALA A 65 -6.26 6.11 0.53
C ALA A 65 -4.78 5.72 0.66
N GLU A 66 -3.86 6.68 0.59
CA GLU A 66 -2.42 6.46 0.76
C GLU A 66 -2.08 6.02 2.19
N GLY A 67 -2.63 6.70 3.20
CA GLY A 67 -2.38 6.39 4.61
C GLY A 67 -2.85 4.97 4.99
N THR A 68 -4.04 4.58 4.54
CA THR A 68 -4.57 3.22 4.76
C THR A 68 -3.74 2.17 4.01
N PHE A 69 -3.33 2.45 2.77
CA PHE A 69 -2.47 1.54 2.00
C PHE A 69 -1.12 1.29 2.69
N ILE A 70 -0.45 2.34 3.18
CA ILE A 70 0.83 2.21 3.90
C ILE A 70 0.63 1.44 5.21
N GLN A 71 -0.46 1.70 5.94
CA GLN A 71 -0.74 1.02 7.20
C GLN A 71 -1.04 -0.47 6.99
N GLU A 72 -1.82 -0.82 5.97
CA GLU A 72 -2.11 -2.21 5.62
C GLU A 72 -0.86 -2.92 5.08
N GLN A 73 -0.02 -2.25 4.29
CA GLN A 73 1.26 -2.79 3.84
C GLN A 73 2.22 -3.03 5.01
N ALA A 74 2.26 -2.13 5.99
CA ALA A 74 3.04 -2.30 7.20
C ALA A 74 2.54 -3.48 8.06
N ARG A 75 1.21 -3.65 8.16
CA ARG A 75 0.59 -4.79 8.86
C ARG A 75 0.80 -6.11 8.10
N ALA A 76 0.77 -6.09 6.77
CA ALA A 76 0.94 -7.26 5.91
C ALA A 76 2.41 -7.68 5.72
N LYS A 77 3.39 -6.91 6.22
CA LYS A 77 4.80 -7.28 6.17
C LYS A 77 5.04 -8.46 7.12
N VAL A 78 4.95 -9.67 6.56
CA VAL A 78 5.16 -10.95 7.23
C VAL A 78 6.51 -10.94 7.95
N ILE A 79 6.48 -11.06 9.28
CA ILE A 79 7.68 -11.19 10.11
C ILE A 79 8.23 -12.61 9.89
N TYR A 80 9.12 -12.77 8.92
CA TYR A 80 9.88 -14.00 8.73
C TYR A 80 10.91 -14.14 9.87
N ARG A 81 10.49 -14.72 10.99
CA ARG A 81 11.42 -15.12 12.05
C ARG A 81 12.09 -16.42 11.62
N ARG A 82 13.39 -16.35 11.26
CA ARG A 82 14.19 -17.53 10.97
C ARG A 82 14.40 -18.30 12.28
N ILE A 83 13.68 -19.41 12.45
CA ILE A 83 13.91 -20.34 13.57
C ILE A 83 15.05 -21.27 13.14
N SER A 84 16.27 -20.99 13.57
CA SER A 84 17.39 -21.93 13.45
C SER A 84 17.29 -22.93 14.60
N VAL A 85 16.85 -24.15 14.30
CA VAL A 85 16.94 -25.27 15.24
C VAL A 85 18.27 -25.97 14.97
N GLU A 86 19.20 -25.83 15.90
CA GLU A 86 20.42 -26.64 15.91
C GLU A 86 20.04 -28.02 16.48
N VAL A 87 20.03 -29.04 15.62
CA VAL A 87 19.71 -30.41 16.02
C VAL A 87 21.02 -31.11 16.35
N ASP A 88 21.27 -31.34 17.63
CA ASP A 88 22.39 -32.15 18.10
C ASP A 88 22.20 -33.59 17.65
N LYS A 89 22.83 -33.96 16.54
CA LYS A 89 22.79 -35.32 16.02
C LYS A 89 23.78 -36.20 16.80
N ILE A 90 23.31 -36.89 17.83
CA ILE A 90 24.06 -38.01 18.43
C ILE A 90 24.05 -39.17 17.43
N VAL A 91 25.15 -39.34 16.68
CA VAL A 91 25.37 -40.53 15.85
C VAL A 91 26.22 -41.51 16.64
N GLU A 92 25.60 -42.31 17.50
CA GLU A 92 26.25 -43.52 17.98
C GLU A 92 26.41 -44.49 16.81
N ARG A 93 27.64 -44.68 16.38
CA ARG A 93 28.01 -45.55 15.26
C ARG A 93 28.43 -46.90 15.86
N PRO A 94 27.57 -47.93 15.88
CA PRO A 94 27.97 -49.22 16.42
C PRO A 94 29.11 -49.78 15.57
N VAL A 95 30.24 -50.05 16.20
CA VAL A 95 31.36 -50.76 15.57
C VAL A 95 30.93 -52.22 15.47
N TYR A 96 30.48 -52.65 14.29
CA TYR A 96 30.30 -54.06 14.00
C TYR A 96 31.67 -54.73 14.13
N ARG A 97 31.79 -55.71 15.03
CA ARG A 97 32.99 -56.53 15.13
C ARG A 97 32.97 -57.51 13.95
N ASP A 98 34.08 -57.62 13.23
CA ASP A 98 34.22 -58.48 12.03
C ASP A 98 34.14 -60.00 12.33
N GLN A 99 33.72 -60.38 13.54
CA GLN A 99 33.69 -61.75 14.04
C GLN A 99 32.25 -62.12 14.36
N CYS A 100 31.42 -62.30 13.31
CA CYS A 100 30.03 -62.73 13.47
C CYS A 100 29.90 -64.21 13.82
N PHE A 101 30.92 -65.02 13.47
CA PHE A 101 30.97 -66.45 13.75
C PHE A 101 32.37 -66.83 14.23
N ASP A 102 32.46 -67.54 15.35
CA ASP A 102 33.69 -68.16 15.83
C ASP A 102 33.98 -69.45 15.04
N ALA A 103 35.22 -69.94 15.13
CA ALA A 103 35.63 -71.16 14.44
C ALA A 103 34.77 -72.38 14.85
N ASP A 104 34.28 -72.38 16.08
CA ASP A 104 33.40 -73.41 16.61
C ASP A 104 32.00 -73.34 15.97
N GLY A 105 31.41 -72.15 15.89
CA GLY A 105 30.13 -71.91 15.22
C GLY A 105 30.16 -72.27 13.74
N LEU A 106 31.27 -72.00 13.03
CA LEU A 106 31.43 -72.43 11.64
C LEU A 106 31.49 -73.96 11.49
N ARG A 107 32.11 -74.67 12.44
CA ARG A 107 32.12 -76.14 12.43
C ARG A 107 30.73 -76.73 12.72
N GLN A 108 30.00 -76.16 13.68
CA GLN A 108 28.63 -76.59 13.99
C GLN A 108 27.69 -76.38 12.80
N LEU A 109 27.80 -75.22 12.12
CA LEU A 109 27.04 -74.95 10.90
C LEU A 109 27.37 -75.94 9.79
N GLY A 110 28.66 -76.26 9.60
CA GLY A 110 29.09 -77.27 8.63
C GLY A 110 28.57 -78.68 8.94
N ALA A 111 28.49 -79.06 10.22
CA ALA A 111 27.89 -80.33 10.63
C ALA A 111 26.38 -80.37 10.34
N ALA A 112 25.66 -79.29 10.64
CA ALA A 112 24.23 -79.16 10.37
C ALA A 112 23.91 -79.23 8.87
N ILE A 113 24.69 -78.55 8.02
CA ILE A 113 24.56 -78.62 6.55
C ILE A 113 24.81 -80.04 6.03
N ALA A 114 25.75 -80.76 6.65
CA ALA A 114 26.08 -82.15 6.29
C ALA A 114 25.14 -83.19 6.91
N GLY A 115 24.10 -82.78 7.66
CA GLY A 115 23.15 -83.69 8.31
C GLY A 115 23.76 -84.53 9.43
N ARG A 116 24.84 -84.05 10.07
CA ARG A 116 25.53 -84.72 11.18
C ARG A 116 25.27 -83.98 12.49
N GLU A 117 25.18 -84.71 13.59
CA GLU A 117 25.15 -84.14 14.94
C GLU A 117 26.47 -83.39 15.18
N ALA A 118 26.40 -82.14 15.61
CA ALA A 118 27.59 -81.36 15.96
C ALA A 118 28.07 -81.74 17.37
N GLU A 119 29.38 -81.96 17.54
CA GLU A 119 29.93 -82.17 18.88
C GLU A 119 29.80 -80.91 19.74
N PRO A 120 29.52 -81.03 21.06
CA PRO A 120 29.38 -79.87 21.94
C PRO A 120 30.73 -79.13 22.04
N SER A 121 30.76 -77.85 21.66
CA SER A 121 31.91 -76.99 21.89
C SER A 121 31.65 -76.05 23.07
N ALA A 122 32.61 -75.98 24.00
CA ALA A 122 32.63 -74.96 25.04
C ALA A 122 33.18 -73.67 24.42
N GLY A 123 32.31 -72.93 23.74
CA GLY A 123 32.68 -71.70 23.03
C GLY A 123 33.56 -70.78 23.89
N GLN A 124 34.57 -70.17 23.28
CA GLN A 124 35.47 -69.28 23.99
C GLN A 124 34.78 -67.93 24.28
N PRO A 125 34.94 -67.37 25.49
CA PRO A 125 34.33 -66.09 25.83
C PRO A 125 34.90 -64.97 24.97
N VAL A 126 34.01 -64.11 24.45
CA VAL A 126 34.41 -62.93 23.66
C VAL A 126 35.23 -61.99 24.56
N PRO A 127 36.46 -61.60 24.17
CA PRO A 127 37.27 -60.68 24.96
C PRO A 127 36.61 -59.31 25.07
N ALA A 128 36.70 -58.68 26.25
CA ALA A 128 36.08 -57.39 26.53
C ALA A 128 36.53 -56.32 25.51
N ALA A 129 35.57 -55.49 25.08
CA ALA A 129 35.85 -54.34 24.24
C ALA A 129 36.81 -53.39 24.98
N ARG A 130 37.96 -53.11 24.37
CA ARG A 130 38.90 -52.09 24.83
C ARG A 130 38.40 -50.70 24.46
#